data_AF-A0AAW0WYU9-F1
#
_entry.id   AF-A0AAW0WYU9-F1
#
_cell.length_a   1.000
_cell.length_b   1.000
_cell.length_c   1.000
_cell.angle_alpha   90.00
_cell.angle_beta   90.00
_cell.angle_gamma   90.00
#
_symmetry.space_group_name_H-M   'P 1'
#
loop_
_entity.id
_entity.type
_entity.pdbx_description
1 polymer ?
#
loop_
_entity_poly.entity_id
_entity_poly.type
_entity_poly.pdbx_seq_one_letter_code
_entity_poly.pdbx_strand_id
1 'polypeptide(L)'
;MFIRSGSTLVLTCTALLHPDAVSQVDWLHNQTKLSIAGPRSGVSIHTEKAGQLLSSKLSVAKVAARDAGNYSCQPDSVHPASATVFIVDEELPAAMHHDNA
;
A
#
# COMPACT_ATOMS: atom_id res chain seq x y z
N MET A 1 2.65 -7.07 -6.28
CA MET A 1 2.79 -7.91 -5.08
C MET A 1 1.46 -8.59 -4.78
N PHE A 2 1.47 -9.82 -4.26
CA PHE A 2 0.26 -10.58 -3.93
C PHE A 2 0.06 -10.60 -2.42
N ILE A 3 -1.15 -10.28 -1.96
CA ILE A 3 -1.53 -10.25 -0.56
C ILE A 3 -2.78 -11.11 -0.37
N ARG A 4 -2.77 -11.93 0.68
CA ARG A 4 -3.92 -12.77 1.02
C ARG A 4 -5.10 -11.94 1.51
N SER A 5 -6.28 -12.25 1.01
CA SER A 5 -7.56 -11.71 1.47
C SER A 5 -7.77 -11.94 2.97
N GLY A 6 -8.36 -10.96 3.66
CA GLY A 6 -8.53 -10.96 5.11
C GLY A 6 -7.27 -10.63 5.92
N SER A 7 -6.09 -10.61 5.31
CA SER A 7 -4.84 -10.22 5.99
C SER A 7 -4.65 -8.69 6.08
N THR A 8 -3.50 -8.24 6.57
CA THR A 8 -3.14 -6.82 6.64
C THR A 8 -2.10 -6.50 5.58
N LEU A 9 -2.43 -5.58 4.67
CA LEU A 9 -1.46 -4.99 3.75
C LEU A 9 -0.60 -4.00 4.54
N VAL A 10 0.71 -4.09 4.38
CA VAL A 10 1.67 -3.13 4.94
C VAL A 10 2.60 -2.68 3.81
N LEU A 11 2.64 -1.38 3.56
CA LEU A 11 3.55 -0.75 2.62
C LEU A 11 4.44 0.24 3.38
N THR A 12 5.72 0.24 3.05
CA THR A 12 6.69 1.18 3.61
C THR A 12 7.34 1.94 2.46
N CYS A 13 7.21 3.26 2.51
CA CYS A 13 7.83 4.19 1.59
C CYS A 13 8.97 4.87 2.33
N THR A 14 10.16 4.85 1.74
CA THR A 14 11.33 5.54 2.29
C THR A 14 11.89 6.50 1.27
N ALA A 15 12.35 7.66 1.73
CA ALA A 15 12.93 8.70 0.88
C ALA A 15 14.07 9.40 1.61
N LEU A 16 15.07 9.81 0.85
CA LEU A 16 16.11 10.72 1.33
C LEU A 16 15.71 12.14 0.93
N LEU A 17 15.51 13.00 1.92
CA LEU A 17 15.10 14.38 1.74
C LEU A 17 16.29 15.32 1.87
N HIS A 18 16.15 16.52 1.31
CA HIS A 18 17.04 17.62 1.66
C HIS A 18 16.92 17.95 3.16
N PRO A 19 18.01 18.41 3.83
CA PRO A 19 18.00 18.72 5.27
C PRO A 19 16.87 19.65 5.69
N ASP A 20 16.64 20.68 4.88
CA ASP A 20 15.65 21.74 5.16
C ASP A 20 14.22 21.40 4.71
N ALA A 21 14.02 20.24 4.07
CA ALA A 21 12.70 19.86 3.56
C ALA A 21 11.79 19.40 4.70
N VAL A 22 10.69 20.12 4.93
CA VAL A 22 9.54 19.56 5.65
C VAL A 22 8.77 18.73 4.63
N SER A 23 8.55 17.44 4.89
CA SER A 23 7.82 16.58 3.95
C SER A 23 6.71 15.86 4.67
N GLN A 24 5.49 16.04 4.18
CA GLN A 24 4.41 15.09 4.43
C GLN A 24 4.47 14.01 3.34
N VAL A 25 3.72 12.92 3.54
CA VAL A 25 3.58 11.85 2.55
C VAL A 25 2.10 11.60 2.36
N ASP A 26 1.64 11.80 1.14
CA ASP A 26 0.32 11.39 0.72
C ASP A 26 0.36 9.97 0.17
N TRP A 27 -0.57 9.14 0.65
CA TRP A 27 -0.80 7.81 0.09
C TRP A 27 -2.03 7.85 -0.81
N LEU A 28 -1.89 7.34 -2.04
CA LEU A 28 -2.97 7.25 -3.01
C LEU A 28 -3.23 5.78 -3.35
N HIS A 29 -4.50 5.41 -3.48
CA HIS A 29 -4.95 4.14 -4.05
C HIS A 29 -5.72 4.44 -5.33
N ASN A 30 -5.24 3.93 -6.47
CA ASN A 30 -5.80 4.20 -7.80
C ASN A 30 -6.03 5.70 -8.04
N GLN A 31 -5.00 6.51 -7.74
CA GLN A 31 -5.01 7.98 -7.85
C GLN A 31 -5.95 8.72 -6.87
N THR A 32 -6.62 8.00 -5.96
CA THR A 32 -7.47 8.59 -4.92
C THR A 32 -6.71 8.64 -3.60
N LYS A 33 -6.66 9.82 -2.97
CA LYS A 33 -6.01 10.00 -1.67
C LYS A 33 -6.66 9.12 -0.59
N LEU A 34 -5.84 8.33 0.10
CA LEU A 34 -6.23 7.57 1.27
C LEU A 34 -6.26 8.48 2.50
N SER A 35 -7.22 8.23 3.38
CA SER A 35 -7.37 8.96 4.63
C SER A 35 -7.75 8.00 5.75
N ILE A 36 -7.20 8.24 6.95
CA ILE A 36 -7.52 7.50 8.17
C ILE A 36 -9.01 7.67 8.54
N ALA A 37 -9.56 8.85 8.28
CA ALA A 37 -10.99 9.16 8.49
C ALA A 37 -11.83 8.93 7.22
N GLY A 38 -11.28 8.23 6.22
CA GLY A 38 -11.95 7.95 4.96
C GLY A 38 -13.00 6.83 5.07
N PRO A 39 -13.67 6.51 3.95
CA PRO A 39 -14.70 5.47 3.90
C PRO A 39 -14.14 4.06 4.14
N ARG A 40 -12.85 3.84 3.91
CA ARG A 40 -12.18 2.57 4.20
C ARG A 40 -11.70 2.56 5.66
N SER A 41 -12.38 1.78 6.50
CA SER A 41 -11.97 1.55 7.88
C SER A 41 -10.64 0.77 7.95
N GLY A 42 -9.95 0.80 9.11
CA GLY A 42 -8.74 0.00 9.31
C GLY A 42 -7.51 0.45 8.49
N VAL A 43 -7.55 1.68 7.96
CA VAL A 43 -6.38 2.35 7.38
C VAL A 43 -5.63 3.06 8.50
N SER A 44 -4.32 2.85 8.58
CA SER A 44 -3.42 3.64 9.40
C SER A 44 -2.22 4.10 8.57
N ILE A 45 -1.81 5.34 8.80
CA ILE A 45 -0.64 5.95 8.16
C ILE A 45 0.23 6.51 9.27
N HIS A 46 1.49 6.08 9.30
CA HIS A 46 2.47 6.56 10.25
C HIS A 46 3.69 7.06 9.50
N THR A 47 4.08 8.31 9.72
CA THR A 47 5.20 8.93 9.03
C THR A 47 6.21 9.43 10.05
N GLU A 48 7.45 8.99 9.91
CA GLU A 48 8.59 9.35 10.75
C GLU A 48 9.67 10.00 9.89
N LYS A 49 10.29 11.05 10.43
CA LYS A 49 11.46 11.69 9.83
C LYS A 49 12.61 11.63 10.84
N ALA A 50 13.72 11.01 10.44
CA ALA A 50 14.96 10.94 11.22
C ALA A 50 16.09 11.60 10.42
N GLY A 51 16.39 12.87 10.73
CA GLY A 51 17.34 13.66 9.95
C GLY A 51 16.84 13.85 8.52
N GLN A 52 17.61 13.34 7.54
CA GLN A 52 17.23 13.37 6.12
C GLN A 52 16.40 12.17 5.68
N LEU A 53 16.30 11.12 6.50
CA LEU A 53 15.55 9.91 6.16
C LEU A 53 14.08 10.08 6.54
N LEU A 54 13.19 9.97 5.56
CA LEU A 54 11.75 9.89 5.73
C LEU A 54 11.31 8.45 5.58
N SER A 55 10.44 7.97 6.47
CA SER A 55 9.80 6.67 6.41
C SER A 55 8.30 6.82 6.67
N SER A 56 7.48 6.45 5.70
CA SER A 56 6.02 6.41 5.85
C SER A 56 5.52 4.99 5.69
N LYS A 57 4.71 4.54 6.65
CA LYS A 57 4.13 3.21 6.70
C LYS A 57 2.61 3.30 6.58
N LEU A 58 2.07 2.75 5.51
CA LEU A 58 0.64 2.54 5.32
C LEU A 58 0.29 1.11 5.75
N SER A 59 -0.73 0.97 6.58
CA SER A 59 -1.33 -0.34 6.89
C SER A 59 -2.82 -0.33 6.58
N VAL A 60 -3.32 -1.38 5.94
CA VAL A 60 -4.75 -1.59 5.64
C VAL A 60 -5.16 -2.94 6.17
N ALA A 61 -5.99 -2.96 7.21
CA ALA A 61 -6.43 -4.19 7.87
C ALA A 61 -7.57 -4.87 7.10
N LYS A 62 -7.61 -6.21 7.18
CA LYS A 62 -8.64 -7.07 6.59
C LYS A 62 -8.88 -6.73 5.12
N VAL A 63 -7.84 -6.84 4.30
CA VAL A 63 -7.91 -6.47 2.88
C VAL A 63 -8.85 -7.40 2.12
N ALA A 64 -9.52 -6.88 1.10
CA ALA A 64 -10.41 -7.63 0.22
C ALA A 64 -10.14 -7.26 -1.24
N ALA A 65 -10.76 -7.94 -2.20
CA ALA A 65 -10.55 -7.71 -3.64
C ALA A 65 -10.63 -6.24 -4.07
N ARG A 66 -11.52 -5.43 -3.46
CA ARG A 66 -11.64 -3.98 -3.72
C ARG A 66 -10.40 -3.15 -3.34
N ASP A 67 -9.57 -3.67 -2.45
CA ASP A 67 -8.32 -3.03 -2.02
C ASP A 67 -7.19 -3.34 -3.02
N ALA A 68 -7.39 -4.20 -4.02
CA ALA A 68 -6.42 -4.39 -5.09
C ALA A 68 -6.26 -3.09 -5.92
N GLY A 69 -5.07 -2.89 -6.49
CA GLY A 69 -4.79 -1.74 -7.34
C GLY A 69 -3.41 -1.14 -7.11
N ASN A 70 -3.22 0.05 -7.68
CA ASN A 70 -1.96 0.77 -7.58
C ASN A 70 -1.95 1.64 -6.32
N TYR A 71 -1.01 1.38 -5.43
CA TYR A 71 -0.71 2.22 -4.28
C TYR A 71 0.49 3.10 -4.59
N SER A 72 0.36 4.40 -4.37
CA SER A 72 1.43 5.37 -4.58
C SER A 72 1.70 6.16 -3.31
N CYS A 73 2.97 6.28 -2.91
CA CYS A 73 3.39 7.26 -1.91
C CYS A 73 3.94 8.49 -2.60
N GLN A 74 3.51 9.66 -2.16
CA GLN A 74 3.86 10.94 -2.75
C GLN A 74 4.35 11.88 -1.65
N PRO A 75 5.66 11.93 -1.40
CA PRO A 75 6.24 12.99 -0.59
C PRO A 75 6.26 14.31 -1.38
N ASP A 76 5.98 15.43 -0.72
CA ASP A 76 5.86 16.74 -1.41
C ASP A 76 7.15 17.25 -2.07
N SER A 77 8.30 16.72 -1.65
CA SER A 77 9.63 17.25 -2.01
C SER A 77 10.48 16.31 -2.87
N VAL A 78 9.98 15.11 -3.18
CA VAL A 78 10.69 14.11 -4.02
C VAL A 78 9.73 13.37 -4.94
N HIS A 79 10.27 12.62 -5.89
CA HIS A 79 9.46 11.85 -6.83
C HIS A 79 8.64 10.76 -6.12
N PRO A 80 7.40 10.51 -6.58
CA PRO A 80 6.55 9.48 -6.02
C PRO A 80 7.02 8.08 -6.38
N ALA A 81 6.65 7.09 -5.55
CA ALA A 81 6.88 5.67 -5.82
C ALA A 81 5.57 4.89 -5.75
N SER A 82 5.42 3.90 -6.61
CA SER A 82 4.17 3.15 -6.77
C SER A 82 4.40 1.64 -6.76
N ALA A 83 3.45 0.91 -6.19
CA ALA A 83 3.41 -0.55 -6.20
C ALA A 83 2.00 -1.04 -6.52
N THR A 84 1.88 -2.01 -7.42
CA THR A 84 0.60 -2.67 -7.71
C THR A 84 0.39 -3.85 -6.78
N VAL A 85 -0.72 -3.83 -6.06
CA VAL A 85 -1.15 -4.86 -5.09
C VAL A 85 -2.28 -5.68 -5.72
N PHE A 86 -2.13 -7.00 -5.64
CA PHE A 86 -3.15 -7.97 -6.02
C PHE A 86 -3.61 -8.69 -4.75
N ILE A 87 -4.93 -8.76 -4.54
CA ILE A 87 -5.50 -9.49 -3.42
C ILE A 87 -5.95 -10.87 -3.90
N VAL A 88 -5.51 -11.92 -3.22
CA VAL A 88 -5.82 -13.32 -3.54
C VAL A 88 -6.59 -13.95 -2.39
N ASP A 89 -7.73 -14.56 -2.68
CA ASP A 89 -8.43 -15.40 -1.71
C ASP A 89 -7.67 -16.73 -1.57
N GLU A 90 -7.38 -17.15 -0.34
CA GLU A 90 -6.90 -18.51 -0.13
C GLU A 90 -8.11 -19.44 -0.04
N GLU A 91 -8.65 -19.84 -1.19
CA GLU A 91 -9.39 -21.10 -1.27
C GLU A 91 -9.24 -21.80 -2.63
N LEU A 92 -8.53 -22.93 -2.52
CA LEU A 92 -8.33 -24.09 -3.40
C LEU A 92 -7.50 -23.92 -4.69
N PRO A 93 -6.52 -24.82 -4.92
CA PRO A 93 -5.82 -24.89 -6.20
C PRO A 93 -6.88 -25.13 -7.27
N ALA A 94 -6.80 -24.35 -8.36
CA ALA A 94 -7.61 -24.60 -9.54
C ALA A 94 -7.60 -26.11 -9.81
N ALA A 95 -8.78 -26.73 -9.80
CA ALA A 95 -8.91 -28.14 -10.13
C ALA A 95 -8.27 -28.34 -11.51
N MET A 96 -7.07 -28.94 -11.53
CA MET A 96 -6.49 -29.41 -12.78
C MET A 96 -7.40 -30.54 -13.24
N HIS A 97 -8.25 -30.24 -14.21
CA HIS A 97 -8.89 -31.27 -15.01
C HIS A 97 -7.77 -32.06 -15.70
N HIS A 98 -7.58 -33.32 -15.31
CA HIS A 98 -6.88 -34.28 -16.15
C HIS A 98 -7.78 -34.54 -17.35
N ASP A 99 -7.43 -34.00 -18.52
CA ASP A 99 -7.90 -34.57 -19.78
C ASP A 99 -7.08 -35.82 -20.04
N ASN A 100 -7.68 -36.98 -19.77
CA ASN A 100 -7.15 -38.28 -20.10
C ASN A 100 -7.41 -38.56 -21.59
N ALA A 101 -6.35 -38.57 -22.39
CA ALA A 101 -6.35 -39.13 -23.75
C ALA A 101 -5.55 -40.43 -23.76
#